data_AF-A0A966I2U7-F1
#
_entry.id   AF-A0A966I2U7-F1
#
_cell.length_a   1.000
_cell.length_b   1.000
_cell.length_c   1.000
_cell.angle_alpha   90.00
_cell.angle_beta   90.00
_cell.angle_gamma   90.00
#
_symmetry.space_group_name_H-M   'P 1'
#
loop_
_entity.id
_entity.type
_entity.pdbx_description
1 polymer ?
#
loop_
_entity_poly.entity_id
_entity_poly.type
_entity_poly.pdbx_seq_one_letter_code
_entity_poly.pdbx_strand_id
1 'polypeptide(L)'
;YGLAYGMEAYGLSQRLAIDVSEAKEILDAYFAAFPRVKWLMDESINEARTAGYTTTLFGRRRPIPGMTDGPLFARKAAERMAMNAGIQGLAADIFKLALVAVDRALEERKLATRIVLQVHDEIILEVPKGERAVVGPLVTEQMMAAAQLAVPLVVNASWATSWAGAKVA
;
A
#
# COMPACT_ATOMS: atom_id res chain seq x y z
N TYR A 1 2.15 1.16 12.03
CA TYR A 1 2.45 1.59 10.63
C TYR A 1 3.82 2.26 10.46
N GLY A 2 4.23 3.24 11.28
CA GLY A 2 5.44 4.04 11.03
C GLY A 2 6.74 3.27 10.76
N LEU A 3 6.97 2.17 11.47
CA LEU A 3 8.18 1.35 11.37
C LEU A 3 8.39 0.72 9.98
N ALA A 4 7.31 0.37 9.28
CA ALA A 4 7.37 -0.17 7.92
C ALA A 4 7.65 0.89 6.83
N TYR A 5 7.69 2.18 7.21
CA TYR A 5 7.84 3.30 6.28
C TYR A 5 9.10 4.16 6.54
N GLY A 6 10.14 3.57 7.14
CA GLY A 6 11.42 4.23 7.39
C GLY A 6 11.36 5.30 8.50
N MET A 7 10.54 5.07 9.53
CA MET A 7 10.46 5.96 10.69
C MET A 7 11.70 5.83 11.57
N GLU A 8 12.37 6.95 11.83
CA GLU A 8 13.49 7.03 12.77
C GLU A 8 13.01 7.05 14.23
N ALA A 9 13.90 6.70 15.18
CA ALA A 9 13.59 6.66 16.61
C ALA A 9 12.99 7.97 17.15
N TYR A 10 13.45 9.13 16.67
CA TYR A 10 12.85 10.43 17.02
C TYR A 10 11.40 10.55 16.56
N GLY A 11 11.08 10.10 15.34
CA GLY A 11 9.71 10.12 14.83
C GLY A 11 8.79 9.17 15.60
N LEU A 12 9.33 8.03 16.05
CA LEU A 12 8.61 7.08 16.88
C LEU A 12 8.36 7.64 18.30
N SER A 13 9.37 8.28 18.89
CA SER A 13 9.28 8.85 20.24
C SER A 13 8.17 9.90 20.34
N GLN A 14 8.05 10.77 19.34
CA GLN A 14 6.98 11.77 19.25
C GLN A 14 5.58 11.15 19.15
N ARG A 15 5.42 10.01 18.45
CA ARG A 15 4.13 9.35 18.27
C ARG A 15 3.68 8.58 19.50
N LEU A 16 4.63 8.00 20.23
CA LEU A 16 4.36 7.23 21.44
C LEU A 16 4.42 8.07 22.72
N ALA A 17 4.87 9.33 22.62
CA ALA A 17 5.13 10.21 23.74
C ALA A 17 6.09 9.57 24.78
N ILE A 18 7.19 8.99 24.28
CA ILE A 18 8.24 8.33 25.07
C ILE A 18 9.61 8.96 24.76
N ASP A 19 10.63 8.57 25.52
CA ASP A 19 11.99 9.04 25.26
C ASP A 19 12.58 8.45 23.97
N VAL A 20 13.52 9.17 23.35
CA VAL A 20 14.18 8.73 22.11
C VAL A 20 14.98 7.44 22.31
N SER A 21 15.55 7.24 23.51
CA SER A 21 16.25 6.01 23.88
C SER A 21 15.32 4.80 23.91
N GLU A 22 14.15 4.93 24.54
CA GLU A 22 13.14 3.86 24.59
C GLU A 22 12.59 3.56 23.20
N ALA A 23 12.32 4.59 22.39
CA ALA A 23 11.92 4.42 21.01
C ALA A 23 12.99 3.70 20.17
N LYS A 24 14.27 3.95 20.44
CA LYS A 24 15.38 3.25 19.79
C LYS A 24 15.41 1.77 20.17
N GLU A 25 15.23 1.43 21.44
CA GLU A 25 15.18 0.03 21.89
C GLU A 25 14.04 -0.74 21.21
N ILE A 26 12.86 -0.14 21.10
CA ILE A 26 11.71 -0.72 20.38
C ILE A 26 12.05 -0.96 18.90
N LEU A 27 12.70 0.03 18.25
CA LEU A 27 13.08 -0.07 16.85
C LEU A 27 14.11 -1.17 16.61
N ASP A 28 15.12 -1.25 17.48
CA ASP A 28 16.17 -2.27 17.41
C ASP A 28 15.58 -3.67 17.63
N ALA A 29 14.68 -3.84 18.61
CA ALA A 29 13.98 -5.09 18.84
C ALA A 29 13.10 -5.50 17.65
N TYR A 30 12.41 -4.54 17.02
CA TYR A 30 11.61 -4.79 15.81
C TYR A 30 12.46 -5.30 14.65
N PHE A 31 13.61 -4.67 14.37
CA PHE A 31 14.49 -5.12 13.28
C PHE A 31 15.24 -6.41 13.62
N ALA A 32 15.48 -6.71 14.90
CA ALA A 32 15.99 -8.01 15.32
C ALA A 32 14.96 -9.13 15.08
N ALA A 33 13.67 -8.87 15.33
CA ALA A 33 12.59 -9.81 15.06
C ALA A 33 12.29 -9.96 13.55
N PHE A 34 12.43 -8.87 12.78
CA PHE A 34 12.12 -8.83 11.35
C PHE A 34 13.34 -8.36 10.51
N PRO A 35 14.46 -9.11 10.49
CA PRO A 35 15.70 -8.68 9.84
C PRO A 35 15.53 -8.50 8.33
N ARG A 36 14.63 -9.26 7.71
CA ARG A 36 14.31 -9.14 6.28
C ARG A 36 13.62 -7.82 5.92
N VAL A 37 12.90 -7.21 6.84
CA VAL A 37 12.29 -5.88 6.62
C VAL A 37 13.38 -4.83 6.53
N LYS A 38 14.35 -4.85 7.45
CA LYS A 38 15.51 -3.94 7.40
C LYS A 38 16.29 -4.13 6.12
N TRP A 39 16.58 -5.39 5.76
CA TRP A 39 17.28 -5.71 4.51
C TRP A 39 16.56 -5.14 3.28
N LEU A 40 15.23 -5.30 3.18
CA LEU A 40 14.45 -4.76 2.08
C LEU A 40 14.53 -3.22 2.00
N MET A 41 14.51 -2.54 3.15
CA MET A 41 14.65 -1.08 3.21
C MET A 41 16.03 -0.63 2.73
N ASP A 42 17.10 -1.27 3.23
CA ASP A 42 18.47 -0.98 2.84
C ASP A 42 18.68 -1.24 1.33
N GLU A 43 18.11 -2.32 0.81
CA GLU A 43 18.18 -2.67 -0.62
C GLU A 43 17.45 -1.64 -1.49
N SER A 44 16.27 -1.16 -1.07
CA SER A 44 15.53 -0.12 -1.78
C SER A 44 16.33 1.19 -1.87
N ILE A 45 17.09 1.53 -0.83
CA ILE A 45 18.00 2.69 -0.83
C ILE A 45 19.16 2.47 -1.79
N ASN A 46 19.74 1.27 -1.79
CA ASN A 46 20.86 0.92 -2.68
C ASN A 46 20.44 0.92 -4.16
N GLU A 47 19.27 0.37 -4.51
CA GLU A 47 18.69 0.43 -5.85
C GLU A 47 18.54 1.90 -6.28
N ALA A 48 17.91 2.73 -5.45
CA ALA A 48 17.71 4.14 -5.75
C ALA A 48 19.02 4.92 -5.91
N ARG A 49 20.06 4.58 -5.13
CA ARG A 49 21.38 5.24 -5.20
C ARG A 49 22.16 4.86 -6.46
N THR A 50 22.02 3.62 -6.92
CA THR A 50 22.75 3.10 -8.09
C THR A 50 22.03 3.38 -9.40
N ALA A 51 20.71 3.15 -9.45
CA ALA A 51 19.90 3.30 -10.65
C ALA A 51 19.26 4.69 -10.79
N GLY A 52 19.17 5.47 -9.69
CA GLY A 52 18.49 6.77 -9.66
C GLY A 52 16.97 6.68 -9.55
N TYR A 53 16.41 5.48 -9.41
CA TYR A 53 14.97 5.22 -9.27
C TYR A 53 14.71 3.95 -8.47
N THR A 54 13.47 3.79 -8.02
CA THR A 54 12.95 2.52 -7.48
C THR A 54 11.98 1.90 -8.47
N THR A 55 11.80 0.57 -8.39
CA THR A 55 10.90 -0.17 -9.29
C THR A 55 9.91 -1.01 -8.49
N THR A 56 8.63 -1.02 -8.88
CA THR A 56 7.64 -1.95 -8.31
C THR A 56 7.74 -3.33 -8.98
N LEU A 57 7.08 -4.35 -8.41
CA LEU A 57 7.03 -5.70 -9.00
C LEU A 57 6.48 -5.71 -10.44
N PHE A 58 5.61 -4.76 -10.77
CA PHE A 58 5.01 -4.61 -12.10
C PHE A 58 5.83 -3.69 -13.03
N GLY A 59 7.05 -3.33 -12.64
CA GLY A 59 7.98 -2.57 -13.48
C GLY A 59 7.78 -1.05 -13.46
N ARG A 60 6.88 -0.52 -12.61
CA ARG A 60 6.68 0.93 -12.52
C ARG A 60 7.88 1.58 -11.83
N ARG A 61 8.48 2.57 -12.48
CA ARG A 61 9.65 3.29 -11.96
C ARG A 61 9.28 4.62 -11.33
N ARG A 62 9.91 4.95 -10.20
CA ARG A 62 9.85 6.28 -9.57
C ARG A 62 11.27 6.83 -9.43
N PRO A 63 11.63 7.91 -10.15
CA PRO A 63 12.89 8.62 -9.95
C PRO A 63 13.04 9.14 -8.52
N ILE A 64 14.24 8.99 -7.96
CA ILE A 64 14.58 9.46 -6.60
C ILE A 64 15.75 10.45 -6.70
N PRO A 65 15.49 11.72 -7.03
CA PRO A 65 16.54 12.73 -7.12
C PRO A 65 17.12 13.05 -5.73
N GLY A 66 18.37 13.49 -5.69
CA GLY A 66 19.01 13.96 -4.46
C GLY A 66 19.58 12.87 -3.56
N MET A 67 19.80 11.66 -4.06
CA MET A 67 20.44 10.55 -3.31
C MET A 67 21.93 10.79 -3.05
N THR A 68 22.65 11.40 -3.99
CA THR A 68 24.12 11.56 -3.97
C THR A 68 24.57 12.99 -3.69
N ASP A 69 24.00 13.96 -4.42
CA ASP A 69 24.59 15.30 -4.54
C ASP A 69 23.88 16.38 -3.70
N GLY A 70 22.95 15.97 -2.84
CA GLY A 70 22.15 16.86 -2.01
C GLY A 70 22.69 17.09 -0.59
N PRO A 71 22.28 18.18 0.08
CA PRO A 71 22.52 18.38 1.51
C PRO A 71 21.94 17.21 2.33
N LEU A 72 22.47 16.96 3.54
CA LEU A 72 22.13 15.77 4.33
C LEU A 72 20.62 15.57 4.53
N PHE A 73 19.86 16.65 4.75
CA PHE A 73 18.40 16.58 4.90
C PHE A 73 17.70 16.07 3.63
N ALA A 74 18.18 16.47 2.44
CA ALA A 74 17.62 16.08 1.16
C ALA A 74 17.92 14.60 0.87
N ARG A 75 19.14 14.16 1.16
CA ARG A 75 19.53 12.74 1.07
C ARG A 75 18.68 11.86 1.98
N LYS A 76 18.51 12.23 3.25
CA LYS A 76 17.62 11.50 4.17
C LYS A 76 16.16 11.47 3.70
N ALA A 77 15.66 12.55 3.10
CA ALA A 77 14.31 12.58 2.53
C ALA A 77 14.19 11.65 1.30
N ALA A 78 15.21 11.63 0.45
CA ALA A 78 15.30 10.75 -0.70
C ALA A 78 15.36 9.27 -0.29
N GLU A 79 16.13 8.94 0.76
CA GLU A 79 16.18 7.58 1.32
C GLU A 79 14.81 7.12 1.85
N ARG A 80 14.10 7.99 2.59
CA ARG A 80 12.71 7.70 3.00
C ARG A 80 11.76 7.53 1.81
N MET A 81 11.95 8.32 0.75
CA MET A 81 11.17 8.16 -0.47
C MET A 81 11.43 6.81 -1.12
N ALA A 82 12.69 6.39 -1.21
CA ALA A 82 13.09 5.11 -1.79
C ALA A 82 12.48 3.92 -1.01
N MET A 83 12.59 3.93 0.33
CA MET A 83 12.00 2.89 1.19
C MET A 83 10.48 2.74 0.99
N ASN A 84 9.77 3.86 0.79
CA ASN A 84 8.31 3.88 0.71
C ASN A 84 7.77 3.65 -0.70
N ALA A 85 8.53 4.05 -1.72
CA ALA A 85 8.10 4.04 -3.11
C ALA A 85 7.76 2.64 -3.61
N GLY A 86 8.57 1.63 -3.25
CA GLY A 86 8.29 0.24 -3.61
C GLY A 86 6.99 -0.28 -2.99
N ILE A 87 6.80 -0.07 -1.67
CA ILE A 87 5.66 -0.60 -0.92
C ILE A 87 4.35 0.08 -1.34
N GLN A 88 4.26 1.40 -1.20
CA GLN A 88 3.07 2.15 -1.62
C GLN A 88 2.84 1.98 -3.11
N GLY A 89 3.94 1.86 -3.84
CA GLY A 89 3.86 1.80 -5.26
C GLY A 89 3.23 0.51 -5.76
N LEU A 90 3.70 -0.61 -5.22
CA LEU A 90 3.17 -1.93 -5.49
C LEU A 90 1.70 -2.03 -5.08
N ALA A 91 1.33 -1.50 -3.90
CA ALA A 91 -0.07 -1.46 -3.48
C ALA A 91 -0.95 -0.75 -4.52
N ALA A 92 -0.51 0.39 -5.04
CA ALA A 92 -1.24 1.12 -6.08
C ALA A 92 -1.31 0.37 -7.43
N ASP A 93 -0.28 -0.40 -7.79
CA ASP A 93 -0.31 -1.22 -9.02
C ASP A 93 -1.32 -2.37 -8.88
N ILE A 94 -1.27 -3.12 -7.77
CA ILE A 94 -2.21 -4.20 -7.47
C ILE A 94 -3.63 -3.67 -7.47
N PHE A 95 -3.87 -2.54 -6.82
CA PHE A 95 -5.20 -1.95 -6.73
C PHE A 95 -5.75 -1.54 -8.10
N LYS A 96 -4.90 -1.00 -8.98
CA LYS A 96 -5.31 -0.67 -10.35
C LYS A 96 -5.61 -1.92 -11.18
N LEU A 97 -4.86 -2.99 -11.02
CA LEU A 97 -5.18 -4.28 -11.65
C LEU A 97 -6.52 -4.82 -11.16
N ALA A 98 -6.78 -4.71 -9.86
CA ALA A 98 -8.05 -5.09 -9.25
C ALA A 98 -9.23 -4.29 -9.84
N LEU A 99 -9.08 -2.97 -9.99
CA LEU A 99 -10.09 -2.10 -10.62
C LEU A 99 -10.45 -2.58 -12.02
N VAL A 100 -9.44 -2.82 -12.86
CA VAL A 100 -9.65 -3.29 -14.24
C VAL A 100 -10.30 -4.68 -14.27
N ALA A 101 -9.89 -5.59 -13.37
CA ALA A 101 -10.47 -6.92 -13.28
C ALA A 101 -11.93 -6.90 -12.84
N VAL A 102 -12.28 -6.08 -11.84
CA VAL A 102 -13.65 -5.88 -11.38
C VAL A 102 -14.51 -5.29 -12.49
N ASP A 103 -14.05 -4.21 -13.13
CA ASP A 103 -14.78 -3.54 -14.21
C ASP A 103 -15.10 -4.50 -15.36
N ARG A 104 -14.09 -5.24 -15.84
CA ARG A 104 -14.26 -6.27 -16.88
C ARG A 104 -15.26 -7.35 -16.46
N ALA A 105 -15.18 -7.82 -15.22
CA ALA A 105 -16.08 -8.87 -14.72
C ALA A 105 -17.55 -8.41 -14.60
N LEU A 106 -17.78 -7.13 -14.30
CA LEU A 106 -19.11 -6.53 -14.31
C LEU A 106 -19.66 -6.44 -15.74
N GLU A 107 -18.84 -6.01 -16.70
CA GLU A 107 -19.21 -5.91 -18.12
C GLU A 107 -19.53 -7.28 -18.73
N GLU A 108 -18.69 -8.29 -18.51
CA GLU A 108 -18.87 -9.65 -19.03
C GLU A 108 -20.20 -10.27 -18.55
N ARG A 109 -20.60 -9.97 -17.32
CA ARG A 109 -21.87 -10.43 -16.73
C ARG A 109 -23.06 -9.51 -17.02
N LYS A 110 -22.85 -8.41 -17.75
CA LYS A 110 -23.86 -7.40 -18.12
C LYS A 110 -24.60 -6.84 -16.90
N LEU A 111 -23.87 -6.65 -15.79
CA LEU A 111 -24.41 -6.08 -14.57
C LEU A 111 -24.56 -4.57 -14.71
N ALA A 112 -25.60 -4.00 -14.08
CA ALA A 112 -25.81 -2.56 -14.04
C ALA A 112 -25.03 -1.87 -12.91
N THR A 113 -24.41 -2.65 -12.01
CA THR A 113 -23.45 -2.20 -10.99
C THR A 113 -22.31 -1.37 -11.59
N ARG A 114 -21.87 -0.33 -10.87
CA ARG A 114 -20.78 0.57 -11.29
C ARG A 114 -19.81 0.84 -10.16
N ILE A 115 -18.53 0.91 -10.49
CA ILE A 115 -17.52 1.52 -9.61
C ILE A 115 -17.73 3.04 -9.65
N VAL A 116 -17.92 3.66 -8.48
CA VAL A 116 -18.22 5.10 -8.35
C VAL A 116 -16.98 5.86 -7.93
N LEU A 117 -16.25 5.36 -6.93
CA LEU A 117 -15.06 6.02 -6.39
C LEU A 117 -14.02 5.00 -5.96
N GLN A 118 -12.76 5.40 -6.04
CA GLN A 118 -11.64 4.74 -5.38
C GLN A 118 -11.05 5.69 -4.34
N VAL A 119 -10.83 5.19 -3.12
CA VAL A 119 -10.27 5.95 -2.01
C VAL A 119 -9.23 5.09 -1.32
N HIS A 120 -7.94 5.42 -1.50
CA HIS A 120 -6.82 4.64 -0.97
C HIS A 120 -6.86 3.16 -1.39
N ASP A 121 -7.21 2.27 -0.48
CA ASP A 121 -7.30 0.81 -0.64
C ASP A 121 -8.77 0.33 -0.67
N GLU A 122 -9.71 1.23 -0.94
CA GLU A 122 -11.14 0.95 -1.02
C GLU A 122 -11.75 1.37 -2.36
N ILE A 123 -12.74 0.60 -2.81
CA ILE A 123 -13.65 0.99 -3.88
C ILE A 123 -15.08 1.10 -3.37
N ILE A 124 -15.80 2.08 -3.90
CA ILE A 124 -17.23 2.28 -3.67
C ILE A 124 -17.97 1.88 -4.93
N LEU A 125 -18.97 1.02 -4.77
CA LEU A 125 -19.84 0.59 -5.86
C LEU A 125 -21.28 1.01 -5.58
N GLU A 126 -21.96 1.46 -6.63
CA GLU A 126 -23.41 1.52 -6.66
C GLU A 126 -23.95 0.22 -7.23
N VAL A 127 -24.76 -0.48 -6.43
CA VAL A 127 -25.21 -1.85 -6.73
C VAL A 127 -26.74 -1.88 -6.71
N PRO A 128 -27.40 -2.21 -7.84
CA PRO A 128 -28.83 -2.48 -7.84
C PRO A 128 -29.19 -3.59 -6.84
N LYS A 129 -30.33 -3.44 -6.13
CA LYS A 129 -30.73 -4.40 -5.08
C LYS A 129 -30.74 -5.86 -5.55
N GLY A 130 -31.11 -6.11 -6.80
CA GLY A 130 -31.15 -7.46 -7.39
C GLY A 130 -29.77 -8.08 -7.67
N GLU A 131 -28.70 -7.30 -7.71
CA GLU A 131 -27.35 -7.77 -8.05
C GLU A 131 -26.47 -8.05 -6.82
N ARG A 132 -26.91 -7.62 -5.63
CA ARG A 132 -26.13 -7.69 -4.38
C ARG A 132 -25.53 -9.07 -4.11
N ALA A 133 -26.32 -10.14 -4.29
CA ALA A 133 -25.89 -11.50 -4.02
C ALA A 133 -24.76 -11.99 -4.96
N VAL A 134 -24.69 -11.43 -6.17
CA VAL A 134 -23.70 -11.79 -7.18
C VAL A 134 -22.46 -10.89 -7.08
N VAL A 135 -22.67 -9.59 -6.90
CA VAL A 135 -21.60 -8.57 -6.92
C VAL A 135 -20.63 -8.74 -5.76
N GLY A 136 -21.11 -9.06 -4.55
CA GLY A 136 -20.22 -9.21 -3.38
C GLY A 136 -19.11 -10.25 -3.59
N PRO A 137 -19.46 -11.52 -3.87
CA PRO A 137 -18.48 -12.56 -4.17
C PRO A 137 -17.63 -12.22 -5.40
N LEU A 138 -18.24 -11.70 -6.46
CA LEU A 138 -17.52 -11.35 -7.69
C LEU A 138 -16.41 -10.33 -7.43
N VAL A 139 -16.74 -9.21 -6.78
CA VAL A 139 -15.79 -8.12 -6.53
C VAL A 139 -14.68 -8.58 -5.59
N THR A 140 -15.03 -9.26 -4.50
CA THR A 140 -14.02 -9.75 -3.53
C THR A 140 -13.06 -10.75 -4.17
N GLU A 141 -13.55 -11.68 -4.99
CA GLU A 141 -12.72 -12.63 -5.73
C GLU A 141 -11.76 -11.92 -6.70
N GLN A 142 -12.27 -11.00 -7.54
CA GLN A 142 -11.44 -10.27 -8.50
C GLN A 142 -10.36 -9.42 -7.81
N MET A 143 -10.71 -8.76 -6.70
CA MET A 143 -9.75 -7.95 -5.94
C MET A 143 -8.68 -8.80 -5.25
N MET A 144 -9.05 -9.94 -4.66
CA MET A 144 -8.10 -10.86 -4.02
C MET A 144 -7.17 -11.54 -5.04
N ALA A 145 -7.66 -11.79 -6.26
CA ALA A 145 -6.90 -12.41 -7.34
C ALA A 145 -6.03 -11.43 -8.15
N ALA A 146 -6.06 -10.13 -7.84
CA ALA A 146 -5.40 -9.09 -8.63
C ALA A 146 -3.87 -9.23 -8.73
N ALA A 147 -3.24 -9.93 -7.78
CA ALA A 147 -1.82 -10.27 -7.82
C ALA A 147 -1.53 -11.55 -7.06
N GLN A 148 -0.56 -12.33 -7.56
CA GLN A 148 -0.05 -13.49 -6.85
C GLN A 148 1.12 -13.06 -5.96
N LEU A 149 0.90 -13.07 -4.65
CA LEU A 149 1.89 -12.72 -3.64
C LEU A 149 2.19 -13.94 -2.75
N ALA A 150 3.29 -13.87 -1.99
CA ALA A 150 3.64 -14.91 -1.02
C ALA A 150 2.63 -15.02 0.15
N VAL A 151 1.82 -13.99 0.35
CA VAL A 151 0.72 -13.94 1.33
C VAL A 151 -0.56 -13.56 0.61
N PRO A 152 -1.72 -14.12 0.99
CA PRO A 152 -2.99 -13.82 0.32
C PRO A 152 -3.42 -12.37 0.58
N LEU A 153 -4.00 -11.74 -0.45
CA LEU A 153 -4.75 -10.50 -0.28
C LEU A 153 -6.10 -10.81 0.37
N VAL A 154 -6.56 -9.93 1.26
CA VAL A 154 -7.84 -10.07 1.96
C VAL A 154 -8.67 -8.83 1.67
N VAL A 155 -9.95 -9.03 1.35
CA VAL A 155 -10.89 -7.96 1.03
C VAL A 155 -12.14 -8.15 1.89
N ASN A 156 -12.56 -7.08 2.54
CA ASN A 156 -13.82 -7.02 3.27
C ASN A 156 -14.84 -6.26 2.43
N ALA A 157 -16.10 -6.68 2.48
CA ALA A 157 -17.20 -6.03 1.77
C ALA A 157 -18.35 -5.74 2.74
N SER A 158 -18.85 -4.52 2.70
CA SER A 158 -19.98 -4.05 3.49
C SER A 158 -21.01 -3.35 2.59
N TRP A 159 -22.23 -3.23 3.09
CA TRP A 159 -23.37 -2.74 2.31
C TRP A 159 -24.17 -1.75 3.13
N ALA A 160 -24.45 -0.58 2.56
CA ALA A 160 -25.33 0.41 3.16
C ALA A 160 -25.95 1.31 2.09
N THR A 161 -26.91 2.14 2.50
CA THR A 161 -27.52 3.18 1.65
C THR A 161 -26.71 4.47 1.59
N SER A 162 -25.64 4.58 2.39
CA SER A 162 -24.68 5.68 2.38
C SER A 162 -23.28 5.14 2.63
N TRP A 163 -22.27 5.85 2.13
CA TRP A 163 -20.87 5.45 2.34
C TRP A 163 -20.50 5.38 3.82
N ALA A 164 -20.93 6.37 4.61
CA ALA A 164 -20.70 6.38 6.06
C ALA A 164 -21.28 5.13 6.75
N GLY A 165 -22.47 4.67 6.33
CA GLY A 165 -23.07 3.44 6.86
C GLY A 165 -22.31 2.17 6.47
N ALA A 166 -21.59 2.18 5.34
CA ALA A 166 -20.79 1.05 4.90
C ALA A 166 -19.46 0.93 5.66
N LYS A 167 -18.97 2.00 6.29
CA LYS A 167 -17.70 1.99 7.05
C LYS A 167 -17.80 1.36 8.44
N VAL A 168 -19.01 1.20 8.98
CA VAL A 168 -19.26 0.83 10.39
C VAL A 168 -19.64 -0.65 10.55
N ALA A 169 -19.64 -1.42 9.46
CA ALA A 169 -20.10 -2.82 9.44
C ALA A 169 -18.94 -3.81 9.24
#